data_AF-B6WBI4-F1
#
_entry.id   AF-B6WBI4-F1
#
_cell.length_a   1.000
_cell.length_b   1.000
_cell.length_c   1.000
_cell.angle_alpha   90.00
_cell.angle_beta   90.00
_cell.angle_gamma   90.00
#
_symmetry.space_group_name_H-M   'P 1'
#
loop_
_entity.id
_entity.type
_entity.pdbx_description
1 polymer ?
#
loop_
_entity_poly.entity_id
_entity_poly.type
_entity_poly.pdbx_seq_one_letter_code
_entity_poly.pdbx_strand_id
1 'polypeptide(L)'
;MKAQIISVGTEILLGNITDTNSKFLANKLTELGIDVFKMTTVGDNPDRLYKAFKEAVENVDYIFTTGGLGPTEDDITKEIAIKVLGQEDQVIVDPRSKERLESYFAKKKKAMKINLKQAKFPKDAIILDNDRGTAPGCILKNKIILLPGPPREMEYMFEHKLKNHLSHDSIIKSRNLKIALLGEWDMASRIDLSSKNPTISPYFNNQGGYLRITAKAKSENEVDRLLEEKEKEVKDVFKDLLISDDSLRKEETLINLLKERKEKVSTAESVTGGFIASSIIDIAGASEVIEEAFVTYSDRIKEKP
;
A
#
# COMPACT_ATOMS: atom_id res chain seq x y z
N MET A 1 -17.92 2.59 1.97
CA MET A 1 -17.76 1.49 2.95
C MET A 1 -16.50 1.72 3.77
N LYS A 2 -16.46 1.29 5.03
CA LYS A 2 -15.32 1.45 5.95
C LYS A 2 -14.65 0.11 6.23
N ALA A 3 -13.32 0.12 6.34
CA ALA A 3 -12.53 -1.05 6.68
C ALA A 3 -11.59 -0.82 7.87
N GLN A 4 -11.29 -1.88 8.61
CA GLN A 4 -10.18 -1.92 9.56
C GLN A 4 -9.19 -3.02 9.15
N ILE A 5 -7.90 -2.73 9.24
CA ILE A 5 -6.83 -3.70 9.01
C ILE A 5 -6.26 -4.13 10.37
N ILE A 6 -6.19 -5.43 10.62
CA ILE A 6 -5.58 -6.03 11.81
C ILE A 6 -4.39 -6.90 11.38
N SER A 7 -3.18 -6.38 11.55
CA SER A 7 -1.96 -7.13 11.28
C SER A 7 -1.61 -7.99 12.49
N VAL A 8 -1.42 -9.29 12.29
CA VAL A 8 -1.18 -10.27 13.35
C VAL A 8 0.22 -10.84 13.22
N GLY A 9 1.03 -10.64 14.26
CA GLY A 9 2.38 -11.17 14.34
C GLY A 9 3.20 -10.48 15.44
N THR A 10 3.73 -11.27 16.37
CA THR A 10 4.57 -10.78 17.47
C THR A 10 5.86 -10.15 16.94
N GLU A 11 6.42 -10.68 15.85
CA GLU A 11 7.60 -10.18 15.16
C GLU A 11 7.42 -8.75 14.60
N ILE A 12 6.19 -8.34 14.28
CA ILE A 12 5.87 -6.98 13.86
C ILE A 12 5.94 -6.04 15.07
N LEU A 13 5.36 -6.45 16.21
CA LEU A 13 5.42 -5.67 17.45
C LEU A 13 6.84 -5.55 18.02
N LEU A 14 7.67 -6.57 17.81
CA LEU A 14 9.09 -6.55 18.18
C LEU A 14 9.94 -5.71 17.21
N GLY A 15 9.38 -5.25 16.08
CA GLY A 15 10.10 -4.49 15.06
C GLY A 15 11.09 -5.33 14.24
N ASN A 16 10.98 -6.67 14.28
CA ASN A 16 11.84 -7.56 13.50
C ASN A 16 11.55 -7.44 12.00
N ILE A 17 10.29 -7.16 11.65
CA ILE A 17 9.85 -6.93 10.28
C ILE A 17 8.97 -5.68 10.21
N THR A 18 8.99 -5.01 9.06
CA THR A 18 8.07 -3.90 8.77
C THR A 18 6.74 -4.45 8.25
N ASP A 19 5.62 -3.92 8.74
CA ASP A 19 4.28 -4.26 8.27
C ASP A 19 3.99 -3.70 6.86
N THR A 20 4.54 -4.35 5.86
CA THR A 20 4.33 -4.02 4.44
C THR A 20 2.95 -4.45 3.95
N ASN A 21 2.35 -5.46 4.61
CA ASN A 21 1.03 -5.99 4.26
C ASN A 21 -0.08 -4.97 4.50
N SER A 22 -0.11 -4.34 5.68
CA SER A 22 -1.10 -3.30 5.98
C SER A 22 -0.99 -2.13 5.01
N LYS A 23 0.23 -1.73 4.63
CA LYS A 23 0.46 -0.71 3.61
C LYS A 23 -0.12 -1.11 2.25
N PHE A 24 0.15 -2.33 1.80
CA PHE A 24 -0.39 -2.83 0.53
C PHE A 24 -1.93 -2.85 0.54
N LEU A 25 -2.54 -3.43 1.56
CA LEU A 25 -3.99 -3.49 1.70
C LEU A 25 -4.60 -2.10 1.75
N ALA A 26 -4.00 -1.17 2.49
CA ALA A 26 -4.51 0.20 2.57
C ALA A 26 -4.58 0.90 1.22
N ASN A 27 -3.52 0.75 0.42
CA ASN A 27 -3.48 1.31 -0.93
C ASN A 27 -4.57 0.69 -1.81
N LYS A 28 -4.68 -0.64 -1.79
CA LYS A 28 -5.66 -1.36 -2.64
C LYS A 28 -7.10 -1.14 -2.24
N LEU A 29 -7.40 -1.07 -0.94
CA LEU A 29 -8.73 -0.75 -0.45
C LEU A 29 -9.11 0.69 -0.80
N THR A 30 -8.14 1.62 -0.74
CA THR A 30 -8.34 2.98 -1.21
C THR A 30 -8.69 2.99 -2.70
N GLU A 31 -7.92 2.32 -3.57
CA GLU A 31 -8.24 2.19 -5.01
C GLU A 31 -9.68 1.70 -5.27
N LEU A 32 -10.17 0.79 -4.41
CA LEU A 32 -11.54 0.25 -4.45
C LEU A 32 -12.60 1.15 -3.79
N GLY A 33 -12.27 2.37 -3.36
CA GLY A 33 -13.25 3.25 -2.70
C GLY A 33 -13.60 2.88 -1.26
N ILE A 34 -12.86 1.95 -0.65
CA ILE A 34 -13.07 1.47 0.72
C ILE A 34 -12.19 2.29 1.67
N ASP A 35 -12.83 3.05 2.56
CA ASP A 35 -12.15 3.96 3.47
C ASP A 35 -11.53 3.17 4.63
N VAL A 36 -10.19 3.12 4.72
CA VAL A 36 -9.52 2.47 5.84
C VAL A 36 -9.59 3.37 7.06
N PHE A 37 -10.48 3.00 7.99
CA PHE A 37 -10.77 3.75 9.21
C PHE A 37 -9.69 3.60 10.28
N LYS A 38 -9.13 2.39 10.42
CA LYS A 38 -8.16 2.06 11.46
C LYS A 38 -7.22 0.96 10.98
N MET A 39 -5.96 1.04 11.39
CA MET A 39 -5.01 -0.07 11.33
C MET A 39 -4.59 -0.43 12.75
N THR A 40 -4.44 -1.72 13.04
CA THR A 40 -4.05 -2.20 14.37
C THR A 40 -3.10 -3.38 14.23
N THR A 41 -1.95 -3.31 14.90
CA THR A 41 -1.03 -4.45 14.98
C THR A 41 -1.22 -5.16 16.31
N VAL A 42 -1.34 -6.49 16.27
CA VAL A 42 -1.62 -7.33 17.43
C VAL A 42 -0.65 -8.51 17.42
N GLY A 43 -0.08 -8.84 18.57
CA GLY A 43 0.74 -10.06 18.71
C GLY A 43 -0.13 -11.31 18.81
N ASP A 44 0.51 -12.48 18.75
CA ASP A 44 -0.14 -13.79 18.73
C ASP A 44 -0.69 -14.18 20.12
N ASN A 45 -1.68 -13.43 20.59
CA ASN A 45 -2.32 -13.63 21.88
C ASN A 45 -3.85 -13.70 21.73
N PRO A 46 -4.50 -14.77 22.20
CA PRO A 46 -5.93 -14.98 22.04
C PRO A 46 -6.80 -13.81 22.53
N ASP A 47 -6.52 -13.29 23.73
CA ASP A 47 -7.36 -12.25 24.34
C ASP A 47 -7.21 -10.90 23.63
N ARG A 48 -5.98 -10.58 23.21
CA ARG A 48 -5.69 -9.36 22.44
C ARG A 48 -6.38 -9.40 21.08
N LEU A 49 -6.28 -10.52 20.37
CA LEU A 49 -6.96 -10.70 19.08
C LEU A 49 -8.47 -10.66 19.25
N TYR A 50 -9.02 -11.35 20.25
CA TYR A 50 -10.46 -11.36 20.50
C TYR A 50 -10.98 -9.94 20.75
N LYS A 51 -10.27 -9.15 21.57
CA LYS A 51 -10.62 -7.75 21.84
C LYS A 51 -10.55 -6.89 20.57
N ALA A 52 -9.48 -7.03 19.77
CA ALA A 52 -9.30 -6.28 18.53
C ALA A 52 -10.38 -6.58 17.50
N PHE A 53 -10.72 -7.86 17.32
CA PHE A 53 -11.82 -8.28 16.46
C PHE A 53 -13.15 -7.73 16.97
N LYS A 54 -13.48 -7.92 18.25
CA LYS A 54 -14.76 -7.46 18.84
C LYS A 54 -14.97 -5.96 18.62
N GLU A 55 -13.94 -5.15 18.89
CA GLU A 55 -13.96 -3.71 18.61
C GLU A 55 -14.21 -3.43 17.12
N ALA A 56 -13.50 -4.13 16.23
CA ALA A 56 -13.62 -3.92 14.80
C ALA A 56 -15.02 -4.33 14.24
N VAL A 57 -15.62 -5.41 14.73
CA VAL A 57 -16.93 -5.88 14.24
C VAL A 57 -18.03 -4.84 14.45
N GLU A 58 -17.92 -4.03 15.51
CA GLU A 58 -18.92 -2.99 15.83
C GLU A 58 -18.75 -1.71 15.01
N ASN A 59 -17.56 -1.44 14.47
CA ASN A 59 -17.20 -0.11 13.95
C ASN A 59 -17.03 -0.01 12.43
N VAL A 60 -16.84 -1.13 11.73
CA VAL A 60 -16.56 -1.14 10.28
C VAL A 60 -17.36 -2.18 9.49
N ASP A 61 -17.43 -1.98 8.18
CA ASP A 61 -18.10 -2.91 7.24
C ASP A 61 -17.21 -4.13 6.98
N TYR A 62 -15.91 -3.91 6.82
CA TYR A 62 -14.91 -4.95 6.56
C TYR A 62 -13.77 -4.95 7.56
N ILE A 63 -13.33 -6.15 7.95
CA ILE A 63 -12.15 -6.36 8.79
C ILE A 63 -11.19 -7.22 7.98
N PHE A 64 -10.03 -6.68 7.63
CA PHE A 64 -8.98 -7.42 6.94
C PHE A 64 -7.91 -7.82 7.94
N THR A 65 -7.48 -9.08 7.94
CA THR A 65 -6.36 -9.51 8.76
C THR A 65 -5.27 -10.15 7.93
N THR A 66 -4.03 -9.98 8.36
CA THR A 66 -2.88 -10.67 7.76
C THR A 66 -2.08 -11.39 8.84
N GLY A 67 -1.79 -12.67 8.64
CA GLY A 67 -1.01 -13.47 9.58
C GLY A 67 -1.85 -14.37 10.49
N GLY A 68 -1.18 -15.33 11.14
CA GLY A 68 -1.79 -16.30 12.05
C GLY A 68 -2.74 -17.32 11.40
N LEU A 69 -2.51 -17.67 10.12
CA LEU A 69 -3.25 -18.72 9.38
C LEU A 69 -2.42 -19.99 9.13
N GLY A 70 -1.18 -20.02 9.62
CA GLY A 70 -0.29 -21.16 9.52
C GLY A 70 -0.76 -22.34 10.38
N PRO A 71 0.08 -23.38 10.45
CA PRO A 71 -0.25 -24.60 11.16
C PRO A 71 0.27 -24.64 12.60
N THR A 72 0.95 -23.60 13.08
CA THR A 72 1.57 -23.59 14.43
C THR A 72 0.53 -23.34 15.52
N GLU A 73 0.94 -23.46 16.78
CA GLU A 73 0.08 -23.18 17.94
C GLU A 73 -0.23 -21.69 18.07
N ASP A 74 0.70 -20.82 17.64
CA ASP A 74 0.56 -19.37 17.66
C ASP A 74 -0.34 -18.85 16.52
N ASP A 75 -0.58 -19.66 15.47
CA ASP A 75 -1.47 -19.33 14.36
C ASP A 75 -2.96 -19.43 14.77
N ILE A 76 -3.46 -18.45 15.51
CA ILE A 76 -4.80 -18.49 16.14
C ILE A 76 -5.83 -17.56 15.50
N THR A 77 -5.46 -16.79 14.48
CA THR A 77 -6.29 -15.70 13.93
C THR A 77 -7.66 -16.20 13.47
N LYS A 78 -7.70 -17.34 12.77
CA LYS A 78 -8.95 -17.89 12.22
C LYS A 78 -9.87 -18.39 13.32
N GLU A 79 -9.34 -19.12 14.30
CA GLU A 79 -10.11 -19.64 15.42
C GLU A 79 -10.73 -18.51 16.25
N ILE A 80 -9.98 -17.42 16.48
CA ILE A 80 -10.49 -16.26 17.21
C ILE A 80 -11.55 -15.50 16.40
N ALA A 81 -11.35 -15.32 15.09
CA ALA A 81 -12.36 -14.69 14.23
C ALA A 81 -13.68 -15.47 14.22
N ILE A 82 -13.61 -16.80 14.12
CA ILE A 82 -14.79 -17.69 14.20
C ILE A 82 -15.49 -17.53 15.55
N LYS A 83 -14.73 -17.50 16.65
CA LYS A 83 -15.25 -17.33 18.02
C LYS A 83 -15.95 -15.99 18.21
N VAL A 84 -15.40 -14.90 17.66
CA VAL A 84 -16.03 -13.57 17.75
C VAL A 84 -17.37 -13.54 17.01
N LEU A 85 -17.51 -14.32 15.94
CA LEU A 85 -18.75 -14.43 15.18
C LEU A 85 -19.73 -15.47 15.74
N GLY A 86 -19.36 -16.22 16.79
CA GLY A 86 -20.20 -17.28 17.36
C GLY A 86 -20.44 -18.44 16.38
N GLN A 87 -19.45 -18.77 15.54
CA GLN A 87 -19.55 -19.80 14.49
C GLN A 87 -18.84 -21.11 14.83
N GLU A 88 -18.41 -21.32 16.07
CA GLU A 88 -17.64 -22.51 16.48
C GLU A 88 -18.36 -23.82 16.16
N ASP A 89 -19.67 -23.89 16.39
CA ASP A 89 -20.50 -25.07 16.14
C ASP A 89 -20.72 -25.37 14.65
N GLN A 90 -20.32 -24.46 13.76
CA GLN A 90 -20.48 -24.59 12.30
C GLN A 90 -19.18 -25.02 11.61
N VAL A 91 -18.09 -25.19 12.37
CA VAL A 91 -16.76 -25.49 11.82
C VAL A 91 -16.73 -26.93 11.30
N ILE A 92 -16.42 -27.06 10.02
CA ILE A 92 -16.20 -28.33 9.33
C ILE A 92 -14.79 -28.36 8.72
N VAL A 93 -14.34 -29.54 8.33
CA VAL A 93 -13.16 -29.68 7.46
C VAL A 93 -13.62 -29.53 6.02
N ASP A 94 -13.16 -28.48 5.34
CA ASP A 94 -13.47 -28.27 3.94
C ASP A 94 -12.77 -29.35 3.07
N PRO A 95 -13.51 -30.16 2.31
CA PRO A 95 -12.94 -31.25 1.52
C PRO A 95 -11.90 -30.77 0.49
N ARG A 96 -12.14 -29.62 -0.15
CA ARG A 96 -11.26 -29.09 -1.20
C ARG A 96 -9.93 -28.60 -0.62
N SER A 97 -9.98 -27.84 0.48
CA SER A 97 -8.80 -27.39 1.21
C SER A 97 -8.00 -28.57 1.74
N LYS A 98 -8.69 -29.60 2.26
CA LYS A 98 -8.05 -30.84 2.71
C LYS A 98 -7.33 -31.56 1.57
N GLU A 99 -7.98 -31.71 0.41
CA GLU A 99 -7.38 -32.36 -0.76
C GLU A 99 -6.13 -31.60 -1.28
N ARG A 100 -6.18 -30.26 -1.29
CA ARG A 100 -5.02 -29.43 -1.63
C ARG A 100 -3.85 -29.64 -0.67
N LEU A 101 -4.12 -29.70 0.64
CA LEU A 101 -3.09 -30.02 1.65
C LEU A 101 -2.54 -31.43 1.47
N GLU A 102 -3.40 -32.43 1.22
CA GLU A 102 -2.97 -33.81 1.00
C GLU A 102 -2.07 -33.94 -0.23
N SER A 103 -2.42 -33.22 -1.30
CA SER A 103 -1.62 -33.12 -2.52
C SER A 103 -0.27 -32.45 -2.26
N TYR A 104 -0.25 -31.31 -1.58
CA TYR A 104 0.97 -30.56 -1.25
C TYR A 104 1.95 -31.37 -0.40
N PHE A 105 1.46 -32.10 0.61
CA PHE A 105 2.29 -32.90 1.51
C PHE A 105 2.53 -34.34 1.04
N ALA A 106 2.11 -34.69 -0.19
CA ALA A 106 2.20 -36.05 -0.73
C ALA A 106 1.67 -37.10 0.27
N LYS A 107 0.53 -36.82 0.91
CA LYS A 107 -0.14 -37.69 1.89
C LYS A 107 0.68 -38.08 3.13
N LYS A 108 1.74 -37.33 3.49
CA LYS A 108 2.50 -37.54 4.73
C LYS A 108 1.64 -37.32 5.97
N LYS A 109 1.29 -38.41 6.68
CA LYS A 109 0.38 -38.41 7.86
C LYS A 109 0.76 -37.38 8.94
N LYS A 110 2.05 -37.25 9.28
CA LYS A 110 2.52 -36.29 10.30
C LYS A 110 2.26 -34.84 9.89
N ALA A 111 2.55 -34.51 8.63
CA ALA A 111 2.30 -33.16 8.10
C ALA A 111 0.79 -32.88 8.04
N MET A 112 -0.01 -33.83 7.58
CA MET A 112 -1.46 -33.68 7.55
C MET A 112 -2.07 -33.45 8.94
N LYS A 113 -1.61 -34.16 9.97
CA LYS A 113 -2.10 -33.96 11.34
C LYS A 113 -1.90 -32.52 11.83
N ILE A 114 -0.75 -31.92 11.53
CA ILE A 114 -0.38 -30.56 11.94
C ILE A 114 -1.13 -29.51 11.11
N ASN A 115 -1.21 -29.71 9.80
CA ASN A 115 -1.76 -28.70 8.87
C ASN A 115 -3.29 -28.80 8.71
N LEU A 116 -3.95 -29.83 9.24
CA LEU A 116 -5.41 -30.03 9.08
C LEU A 116 -6.23 -28.83 9.59
N LYS A 117 -5.73 -28.08 10.60
CA LYS A 117 -6.38 -26.85 11.09
C LYS A 117 -6.54 -25.80 9.99
N GLN A 118 -5.64 -25.76 9.00
CA GLN A 118 -5.71 -24.83 7.87
C GLN A 118 -6.94 -25.10 7.00
N ALA A 119 -7.46 -26.34 6.97
CA ALA A 119 -8.66 -26.73 6.24
C ALA A 119 -9.97 -26.65 7.06
N LYS A 120 -9.94 -26.13 8.28
CA LYS A 120 -11.15 -25.96 9.12
C LYS A 120 -11.78 -24.58 8.90
N PHE A 121 -13.06 -24.54 8.56
CA PHE A 121 -13.81 -23.31 8.30
C PHE A 121 -15.27 -23.48 8.71
N PRO A 122 -16.00 -22.40 9.07
CA PRO A 122 -17.45 -22.43 9.12
C PRO A 122 -18.05 -22.85 7.77
N LYS A 123 -19.17 -23.59 7.80
CA LYS A 123 -19.82 -24.12 6.59
C LYS A 123 -20.16 -23.06 5.53
N ASP A 124 -20.43 -21.83 5.96
CA ASP A 124 -20.82 -20.70 5.10
C ASP A 124 -19.66 -19.74 4.77
N ALA A 125 -18.43 -20.09 5.15
CA ALA A 125 -17.26 -19.30 4.80
C ALA A 125 -16.98 -19.35 3.29
N ILE A 126 -16.64 -18.20 2.69
CA ILE A 126 -16.10 -18.16 1.33
C ILE A 126 -14.60 -18.42 1.44
N ILE A 127 -14.13 -19.54 0.90
CA ILE A 127 -12.73 -19.94 0.99
C ILE A 127 -11.95 -19.34 -0.18
N LEU A 128 -10.80 -18.73 0.11
CA LEU A 128 -9.89 -18.15 -0.86
C LEU A 128 -8.68 -19.06 -1.00
N ASP A 129 -8.65 -19.84 -2.09
CA ASP A 129 -7.54 -20.76 -2.36
C ASP A 129 -6.20 -20.02 -2.38
N ASN A 130 -5.23 -20.56 -1.65
CA ASN A 130 -3.85 -20.08 -1.69
C ASN A 130 -3.06 -20.89 -2.71
N ASP A 131 -2.73 -20.26 -3.84
CA ASP A 131 -1.93 -20.86 -4.92
C ASP A 131 -0.42 -20.62 -4.75
N ARG A 132 -0.01 -19.95 -3.68
CA ARG A 132 1.39 -19.59 -3.37
C ARG A 132 1.89 -20.15 -2.03
N GLY A 133 1.01 -20.82 -1.27
CA GLY A 133 1.30 -21.42 0.02
C GLY A 133 0.22 -22.43 0.41
N THR A 134 0.24 -22.92 1.66
CA THR A 134 -0.68 -23.97 2.12
C THR A 134 -1.93 -23.44 2.82
N ALA A 135 -1.86 -22.26 3.43
CA ALA A 135 -2.93 -21.68 4.24
C ALA A 135 -3.96 -20.96 3.35
N PRO A 136 -5.20 -21.46 3.17
CA PRO A 136 -6.22 -20.72 2.47
C PRO A 136 -6.64 -19.50 3.28
N GLY A 137 -6.94 -18.39 2.61
CA GLY A 137 -7.67 -17.30 3.22
C GLY A 137 -9.17 -17.62 3.27
N CYS A 138 -9.95 -16.76 3.91
CA CYS A 138 -11.41 -16.88 3.84
C CYS A 138 -12.12 -15.57 4.16
N ILE A 139 -13.39 -15.49 3.78
CA ILE A 139 -14.32 -14.44 4.15
C ILE A 139 -15.40 -15.07 5.04
N LEU A 140 -15.52 -14.56 6.27
CA LEU A 140 -16.52 -14.97 7.24
C LEU A 140 -17.63 -13.92 7.30
N LYS A 141 -18.88 -14.35 7.11
CA LYS A 141 -20.10 -13.51 7.16
C LYS A 141 -20.02 -12.22 6.31
N ASN A 142 -19.32 -12.25 5.17
CA ASN A 142 -19.07 -11.08 4.32
C ASN A 142 -18.45 -9.88 5.08
N LYS A 143 -17.78 -10.12 6.20
CA LYS A 143 -17.31 -9.09 7.14
C LYS A 143 -15.86 -9.24 7.54
N ILE A 144 -15.43 -10.45 7.91
CA ILE A 144 -14.03 -10.70 8.32
C ILE A 144 -13.30 -11.43 7.19
N ILE A 145 -12.27 -10.79 6.65
CA ILE A 145 -11.41 -11.31 5.59
C ILE A 145 -10.07 -11.70 6.21
N LEU A 146 -9.76 -12.98 6.17
CA LEU A 146 -8.53 -13.54 6.70
C LEU A 146 -7.55 -13.83 5.56
N LEU A 147 -6.37 -13.22 5.59
CA LEU A 147 -5.32 -13.36 4.60
C LEU A 147 -4.02 -13.92 5.20
N PRO A 148 -3.20 -14.63 4.41
CA PRO A 148 -1.93 -15.17 4.88
C PRO A 148 -0.93 -14.07 5.28
N GLY A 149 0.06 -14.43 6.10
CA GLY A 149 1.10 -13.52 6.56
C GLY A 149 2.17 -13.19 5.52
N PRO A 150 2.72 -14.17 4.78
CA PRO A 150 3.75 -13.89 3.77
C PRO A 150 3.25 -12.94 2.66
N PRO A 151 3.94 -11.81 2.37
CA PRO A 151 3.46 -10.81 1.42
C PRO A 151 3.15 -11.37 0.03
N ARG A 152 4.02 -12.25 -0.49
CA ARG A 152 3.83 -12.88 -1.82
C ARG A 152 2.54 -13.71 -1.92
N GLU A 153 2.10 -14.30 -0.81
CA GLU A 153 0.84 -15.07 -0.76
C GLU A 153 -0.34 -14.12 -0.62
N MET A 154 -0.24 -13.13 0.27
CA MET A 154 -1.29 -12.16 0.57
C MET A 154 -1.62 -11.28 -0.65
N GLU A 155 -0.61 -10.71 -1.30
CA GLU A 155 -0.78 -9.84 -2.48
C GLU A 155 -1.41 -10.60 -3.64
N TYR A 156 -0.94 -11.83 -3.90
CA TYR A 156 -1.49 -12.69 -4.96
C TYR A 156 -2.95 -13.05 -4.66
N MET A 157 -3.26 -13.41 -3.41
CA MET A 157 -4.63 -13.73 -3.00
C MET A 157 -5.55 -12.50 -3.11
N PHE A 158 -5.06 -11.32 -2.74
CA PHE A 158 -5.81 -10.08 -2.87
C PHE A 158 -6.23 -9.85 -4.33
N GLU A 159 -5.26 -9.80 -5.23
CA GLU A 159 -5.48 -9.45 -6.64
C GLU A 159 -6.30 -10.49 -7.40
N HIS A 160 -6.08 -11.78 -7.14
CA HIS A 160 -6.65 -12.85 -7.96
C HIS A 160 -7.85 -13.57 -7.35
N LYS A 161 -8.05 -13.49 -6.03
CA LYS A 161 -9.12 -14.23 -5.34
C LYS A 161 -10.09 -13.30 -4.63
N LEU A 162 -9.58 -12.36 -3.84
CA LEU A 162 -10.40 -11.55 -2.94
C LEU A 162 -11.10 -10.37 -3.62
N LYS A 163 -10.40 -9.64 -4.51
CA LYS A 163 -10.87 -8.36 -5.08
C LYS A 163 -12.31 -8.43 -5.61
N ASN A 164 -12.66 -9.52 -6.29
CA ASN A 164 -13.99 -9.72 -6.89
C ASN A 164 -15.11 -10.04 -5.88
N HIS A 165 -14.78 -10.31 -4.62
CA HIS A 165 -15.74 -10.54 -3.55
C HIS A 165 -16.06 -9.28 -2.73
N LEU A 166 -15.28 -8.20 -2.92
CA LEU A 166 -15.51 -6.95 -2.21
C LEU A 166 -16.54 -6.12 -2.97
N SER A 167 -17.66 -5.80 -2.32
CA SER A 167 -18.54 -4.78 -2.88
C SER A 167 -17.88 -3.41 -2.69
N HIS A 168 -17.97 -2.58 -3.71
CA HIS A 168 -17.59 -1.19 -3.65
C HIS A 168 -18.57 -0.35 -4.48
N ASP A 169 -18.90 0.83 -3.99
CA ASP A 169 -19.88 1.75 -4.57
C ASP A 169 -19.22 3.01 -5.17
N SER A 170 -17.89 3.06 -5.11
CA SER A 170 -17.10 4.22 -5.46
C SER A 170 -15.68 3.81 -5.88
N ILE A 171 -15.01 4.75 -6.53
CA ILE A 171 -13.62 4.68 -6.96
C ILE A 171 -12.91 5.85 -6.28
N ILE A 172 -11.72 5.62 -5.72
CA ILE A 172 -10.85 6.68 -5.24
C ILE A 172 -9.56 6.64 -6.05
N LYS A 173 -9.16 7.79 -6.58
CA LYS A 173 -7.83 7.99 -7.16
C LYS A 173 -7.15 9.14 -6.43
N SER A 174 -5.82 9.08 -6.38
CA SER A 174 -5.00 10.17 -5.86
C SER A 174 -3.97 10.58 -6.90
N ARG A 175 -3.58 11.87 -6.87
CA ARG A 175 -2.46 12.41 -7.63
C ARG A 175 -1.58 13.25 -6.69
N ASN A 176 -0.28 13.03 -6.73
CA ASN A 176 0.69 13.82 -5.96
C ASN A 176 1.35 14.88 -6.84
N LEU A 177 1.27 16.13 -6.40
CA LEU A 177 1.92 17.26 -7.05
C LEU A 177 3.13 17.68 -6.21
N LYS A 178 4.32 17.67 -6.81
CA LYS A 178 5.57 17.99 -6.10
C LYS A 178 5.83 19.48 -6.12
N ILE A 179 5.98 20.07 -4.93
CA ILE A 179 6.17 21.52 -4.76
C ILE A 179 7.61 21.80 -4.27
N ALA A 180 8.29 22.71 -4.96
CA ALA A 180 9.65 23.14 -4.67
C ALA A 180 9.69 24.20 -3.57
N LEU A 181 10.80 24.24 -2.84
CA LEU A 181 11.26 25.40 -2.04
C LEU A 181 10.34 25.87 -0.90
N LEU A 182 9.22 25.20 -0.64
CA LEU A 182 8.26 25.57 0.39
C LEU A 182 8.23 24.56 1.55
N GLY A 183 8.09 25.07 2.77
CA GLY A 183 7.77 24.27 3.95
C GLY A 183 6.27 23.96 4.05
N GLU A 184 5.88 23.12 5.01
CA GLU A 184 4.49 22.68 5.18
C GLU A 184 3.53 23.83 5.42
N TRP A 185 3.92 24.74 6.32
CA TRP A 185 3.13 25.93 6.65
C TRP A 185 2.95 26.85 5.44
N ASP A 186 4.00 27.04 4.62
CA ASP A 186 3.91 27.87 3.42
C ASP A 186 2.99 27.26 2.36
N MET A 187 3.00 25.93 2.19
CA MET A 187 2.06 25.27 1.27
C MET A 187 0.63 25.36 1.79
N ALA A 188 0.41 25.01 3.06
CA ALA A 188 -0.91 24.99 3.67
C ALA A 188 -1.57 26.37 3.76
N SER A 189 -0.79 27.44 3.85
CA SER A 189 -1.31 28.82 3.87
C SER A 189 -1.68 29.37 2.49
N ARG A 190 -1.25 28.72 1.40
CA ARG A 190 -1.47 29.18 0.02
C ARG A 190 -2.68 28.54 -0.68
N ILE A 191 -3.21 27.44 -0.15
CA ILE A 191 -4.31 26.70 -0.76
C ILE A 191 -5.34 26.26 0.29
N ASP A 192 -6.61 26.23 -0.09
CA ASP A 192 -7.67 25.78 0.80
C ASP A 192 -7.65 24.26 0.97
N LEU A 193 -7.31 23.81 2.19
CA LEU A 193 -7.29 22.40 2.57
C LEU A 193 -8.62 21.90 3.14
N SER A 194 -9.65 22.76 3.22
CA SER A 194 -10.94 22.41 3.84
C SER A 194 -11.88 21.59 2.93
N SER A 195 -11.56 21.52 1.63
CA SER A 195 -12.34 20.76 0.65
C SER A 195 -12.42 19.28 1.03
N LYS A 196 -13.64 18.72 1.01
CA LYS A 196 -13.91 17.33 1.41
C LYS A 196 -13.84 16.32 0.26
N ASN A 197 -14.02 16.76 -0.98
CA ASN A 197 -13.87 15.91 -2.17
C ASN A 197 -13.81 16.79 -3.44
N PRO A 198 -12.67 16.87 -4.14
CA PRO A 198 -11.39 16.26 -3.77
C PRO A 198 -10.79 16.88 -2.51
N THR A 199 -10.10 16.07 -1.71
CA THR A 199 -9.30 16.57 -0.59
C THR A 199 -7.90 16.90 -1.07
N ILE A 200 -7.29 17.96 -0.53
CA ILE A 200 -5.85 18.23 -0.67
C ILE A 200 -5.19 17.95 0.67
N SER A 201 -4.11 17.17 0.67
CA SER A 201 -3.31 16.88 1.87
C SER A 201 -1.83 17.17 1.61
N PRO A 202 -1.22 18.13 2.33
CA PRO A 202 0.22 18.32 2.29
C PRO A 202 0.91 17.15 2.99
N TYR A 203 2.04 16.71 2.45
CA TYR A 203 2.95 15.79 3.14
C TYR A 203 4.39 16.01 2.69
N PHE A 204 5.34 15.61 3.52
CA PHE A 204 6.77 15.72 3.26
C PHE A 204 7.44 14.37 3.31
N ASN A 205 8.39 14.16 2.41
CA ASN A 205 9.33 13.06 2.48
C ASN A 205 10.75 13.59 2.20
N ASN A 206 11.73 12.67 2.13
CA ASN A 206 13.13 13.02 1.89
C ASN A 206 13.39 13.69 0.52
N GLN A 207 12.39 13.74 -0.37
CA GLN A 207 12.48 14.34 -1.69
C GLN A 207 11.78 15.71 -1.81
N GLY A 208 11.10 16.18 -0.76
CA GLY A 208 10.45 17.50 -0.72
C GLY A 208 8.99 17.48 -0.26
N GLY A 209 8.32 18.62 -0.49
CA GLY A 209 6.91 18.80 -0.20
C GLY A 209 6.02 18.33 -1.35
N TYR A 210 4.90 17.72 -0.99
CA TYR A 210 3.91 17.21 -1.93
C TYR A 210 2.52 17.69 -1.50
N LEU A 211 1.66 17.95 -2.48
CA LEU A 211 0.22 18.09 -2.31
C LEU A 211 -0.44 16.87 -2.92
N ARG A 212 -0.99 15.99 -2.08
CA ARG A 212 -1.80 14.86 -2.54
C ARG A 212 -3.23 15.33 -2.72
N ILE A 213 -3.72 15.23 -3.95
CA ILE A 213 -5.13 15.41 -4.27
C ILE A 213 -5.77 14.03 -4.30
N THR A 214 -6.85 13.83 -3.55
CA THR A 214 -7.60 12.57 -3.53
C THR A 214 -9.06 12.85 -3.84
N ALA A 215 -9.60 12.17 -4.84
CA ALA A 215 -11.00 12.31 -5.25
C ALA A 215 -11.72 10.96 -5.17
N LYS A 216 -13.00 11.01 -4.79
CA LYS A 216 -13.90 9.86 -4.67
C LYS A 216 -15.15 10.09 -5.51
N ALA A 217 -15.50 9.15 -6.39
CA ALA A 217 -16.73 9.25 -7.20
C ALA A 217 -17.27 7.88 -7.61
N LYS A 218 -18.42 7.84 -8.29
CA LYS A 218 -19.06 6.57 -8.71
C LYS A 218 -18.50 5.98 -10.01
N SER A 219 -17.74 6.77 -10.77
CA SER A 219 -17.16 6.36 -12.05
C SER A 219 -15.76 6.94 -12.22
N GLU A 220 -14.90 6.26 -13.00
CA GLU A 220 -13.54 6.75 -13.26
C GLU A 220 -13.56 8.14 -13.90
N ASN A 221 -14.40 8.35 -14.91
CA ASN A 221 -14.50 9.64 -15.60
C ASN A 221 -14.83 10.80 -14.64
N GLU A 222 -15.69 10.56 -13.65
CA GLU A 222 -16.02 11.58 -12.65
C GLU A 222 -14.85 11.83 -11.69
N VAL A 223 -14.16 10.78 -11.24
CA VAL A 223 -12.96 10.91 -10.41
C VAL A 223 -11.88 11.70 -11.15
N ASP A 224 -11.61 11.35 -12.40
CA ASP A 224 -10.56 11.98 -13.21
C ASP A 224 -10.88 13.47 -13.47
N ARG A 225 -12.14 13.81 -13.77
CA ARG A 225 -12.57 15.22 -13.87
C ARG A 225 -12.35 15.99 -12.58
N LEU A 226 -12.75 15.43 -11.43
CA LEU A 226 -12.59 16.07 -10.13
C LEU A 226 -11.11 16.31 -9.80
N LEU A 227 -10.24 15.34 -10.11
CA LEU A 227 -8.79 15.49 -9.96
C LEU A 227 -8.26 16.60 -10.86
N GLU A 228 -8.60 16.63 -12.14
CA GLU A 228 -8.13 17.64 -13.10
C GLU A 228 -8.53 19.06 -12.69
N GLU A 229 -9.76 19.26 -12.25
CA GLU A 229 -10.25 20.55 -11.75
C GLU A 229 -9.42 21.04 -10.56
N LYS A 230 -9.15 20.16 -9.59
CA LYS A 230 -8.38 20.51 -8.39
C LYS A 230 -6.89 20.64 -8.67
N GLU A 231 -6.34 19.88 -9.61
CA GLU A 231 -4.95 20.04 -10.08
C GLU A 231 -4.73 21.40 -10.74
N LYS A 232 -5.72 21.87 -11.53
CA LYS A 232 -5.65 23.19 -12.14
C LYS A 232 -5.56 24.28 -11.09
N GLU A 233 -6.35 24.19 -10.02
CA GLU A 233 -6.27 25.10 -8.88
C GLU A 233 -4.86 25.09 -8.25
N VAL A 234 -4.29 23.90 -8.00
CA VAL A 234 -2.91 23.80 -7.46
C VAL A 234 -1.90 24.41 -8.44
N LYS A 235 -2.00 24.12 -9.74
CA LYS A 235 -1.14 24.68 -10.78
C LYS A 235 -1.20 26.21 -10.81
N ASP A 236 -2.40 26.79 -10.69
CA ASP A 236 -2.60 28.23 -10.70
C ASP A 236 -2.05 28.92 -9.44
N VAL A 237 -2.11 28.26 -8.28
CA VAL A 237 -1.57 28.77 -7.00
C VAL A 237 -0.05 28.68 -6.94
N PHE A 238 0.53 27.53 -7.30
CA PHE A 238 1.95 27.25 -7.07
C PHE A 238 2.84 27.56 -8.28
N LYS A 239 2.29 27.63 -9.50
CA LYS A 239 2.97 28.07 -10.74
C LYS A 239 4.38 27.51 -10.87
N ASP A 240 5.39 28.38 -10.85
CA ASP A 240 6.80 28.07 -11.05
C ASP A 240 7.41 27.19 -9.94
N LEU A 241 6.70 27.00 -8.82
CA LEU A 241 7.11 26.12 -7.73
C LEU A 241 6.64 24.68 -7.94
N LEU A 242 5.74 24.42 -8.90
CA LEU A 242 5.33 23.06 -9.23
C LEU A 242 6.43 22.38 -10.06
N ILE A 243 7.02 21.31 -9.53
CA ILE A 243 8.09 20.57 -10.20
C ILE A 243 7.52 19.51 -11.12
N SER A 244 6.65 18.65 -10.61
CA SER A 244 6.12 17.51 -11.37
C SER A 244 4.77 17.06 -10.82
N ASP A 245 3.99 16.40 -11.68
CA ASP A 245 2.85 15.59 -11.27
C ASP A 245 3.24 14.12 -11.07
N ASP A 246 2.32 13.32 -10.53
CA ASP A 246 2.51 11.94 -9.99
C ASP A 246 3.05 10.92 -11.03
N SER A 247 3.32 11.36 -12.24
CA SER A 247 3.85 10.54 -13.32
C SER A 247 5.37 10.64 -13.49
N LEU A 248 6.01 11.71 -13.02
CA LEU A 248 7.42 11.98 -13.34
C LEU A 248 8.29 12.28 -12.13
N ARG A 249 9.51 11.75 -12.17
CA ARG A 249 10.60 12.20 -11.30
C ARG A 249 10.96 13.65 -11.63
N LYS A 250 11.55 14.37 -10.66
CA LYS A 250 12.02 15.75 -10.89
C LYS A 250 13.08 15.79 -12.01
N GLU A 251 13.89 14.74 -12.12
CA GLU A 251 14.92 14.61 -13.15
C GLU A 251 14.31 14.34 -14.53
N GLU A 252 13.26 13.51 -14.61
CA GLU A 252 12.50 13.32 -15.86
C GLU A 252 11.85 14.63 -16.32
N THR A 253 11.30 15.40 -15.38
CA THR A 253 10.70 16.70 -15.70
C THR A 253 11.75 17.68 -16.21
N LEU A 254 12.93 17.74 -15.58
CA LEU A 254 14.06 18.53 -16.06
C LEU A 254 14.47 18.13 -17.48
N ILE A 255 14.63 16.83 -17.73
CA ILE A 255 15.02 16.31 -19.05
C ILE A 255 13.99 16.70 -20.11
N ASN A 256 12.70 16.52 -19.84
CA ASN A 256 11.64 16.86 -20.79
C ASN A 256 11.64 18.36 -21.12
N LEU A 257 11.81 19.22 -20.11
CA LEU A 257 11.92 20.67 -20.31
C LEU A 257 13.14 21.06 -21.16
N LEU A 258 14.30 20.48 -20.88
CA LEU A 258 15.53 20.73 -21.65
C LEU A 258 15.38 20.27 -23.10
N LYS A 259 14.77 19.10 -23.34
CA LYS A 259 14.48 18.59 -24.69
C LYS A 259 13.54 19.52 -25.46
N GLU A 260 12.45 19.95 -24.83
CA GLU A 260 11.48 20.87 -25.44
C GLU A 260 12.15 22.19 -25.85
N ARG A 261 13.02 22.72 -24.98
CA ARG A 261 13.76 23.97 -25.21
C ARG A 261 14.98 23.81 -26.10
N LYS A 262 15.37 22.57 -26.43
CA LYS A 262 16.62 22.23 -27.14
C LYS A 262 17.85 22.76 -26.42
N GLU A 263 17.80 22.73 -25.10
CA GLU A 263 18.87 23.16 -24.20
C GLU A 263 19.68 21.96 -23.71
N LYS A 264 20.93 22.23 -23.36
CA LYS A 264 21.84 21.25 -22.75
C LYS A 264 22.35 21.81 -21.42
N VAL A 265 22.69 20.92 -20.51
CA VAL A 265 23.22 21.24 -19.20
C VAL A 265 24.50 20.44 -18.95
N SER A 266 25.41 21.03 -18.17
CA SER A 266 26.57 20.36 -17.59
C SER A 266 26.57 20.59 -16.09
N THR A 267 27.18 19.69 -15.32
CA THR A 267 27.33 19.88 -13.86
C THR A 267 28.79 20.03 -13.44
N ALA A 268 29.02 20.85 -12.41
CA ALA A 268 30.29 20.93 -11.70
C ALA A 268 30.02 20.78 -10.20
N GLU A 269 30.49 19.70 -9.60
CA GLU A 269 30.07 19.23 -8.28
C GLU A 269 31.24 19.15 -7.31
N SER A 270 31.05 19.71 -6.10
CA SER A 270 31.99 19.55 -4.98
C SER A 270 31.35 18.67 -3.91
N VAL A 271 30.65 19.24 -2.93
CA VAL A 271 30.06 18.49 -1.79
C VAL A 271 29.09 17.38 -2.21
N THR A 272 28.44 17.49 -3.37
CA THR A 272 27.54 16.46 -3.89
C THR A 272 28.28 15.29 -4.54
N GLY A 273 29.58 15.41 -4.83
CA GLY A 273 30.39 14.27 -5.28
C GLY A 273 29.91 13.55 -6.54
N GLY A 274 29.12 14.20 -7.40
CA GLY A 274 28.52 13.58 -8.59
C GLY A 274 27.07 13.14 -8.42
N PHE A 275 26.45 13.32 -7.25
CA PHE A 275 25.06 12.94 -7.03
C PHE A 275 24.06 13.66 -7.93
N ILE A 276 24.32 14.92 -8.32
CA ILE A 276 23.42 15.66 -9.22
C ILE A 276 23.47 15.02 -10.61
N ALA A 277 24.68 14.87 -11.19
CA ALA A 277 24.86 14.21 -12.48
C ALA A 277 24.28 12.80 -12.47
N SER A 278 24.61 12.01 -11.45
CA SER A 278 24.10 10.65 -11.29
C SER A 278 22.58 10.60 -11.26
N SER A 279 21.92 11.55 -10.58
CA SER A 279 20.45 11.57 -10.50
C SER A 279 19.79 11.83 -11.85
N ILE A 280 20.40 12.69 -12.69
CA ILE A 280 19.91 13.01 -14.04
C ILE A 280 20.17 11.83 -14.98
N ILE A 281 21.38 11.28 -14.95
CA ILE A 281 21.83 10.16 -15.82
C ILE A 281 21.03 8.87 -15.57
N ASP A 282 20.53 8.67 -14.36
CA ASP A 282 19.67 7.54 -13.97
C ASP A 282 18.35 7.49 -14.76
N ILE A 283 17.98 8.57 -15.46
CA ILE A 283 16.80 8.63 -16.32
C ILE A 283 17.16 8.31 -17.77
N ALA A 284 16.38 7.41 -18.39
CA ALA A 284 16.53 7.09 -19.81
C ALA A 284 16.37 8.35 -20.70
N GLY A 285 17.29 8.54 -21.65
CA GLY A 285 17.30 9.70 -22.54
C GLY A 285 18.06 10.92 -21.99
N ALA A 286 18.69 10.83 -20.81
CA ALA A 286 19.50 11.90 -20.25
C ALA A 286 20.64 12.35 -21.19
N SER A 287 21.23 11.45 -21.97
CA SER A 287 22.32 11.76 -22.92
C SER A 287 21.95 12.78 -24.00
N GLU A 288 20.66 13.08 -24.20
CA GLU A 288 20.23 14.13 -25.12
C GLU A 288 20.39 15.53 -24.53
N VAL A 289 20.47 15.66 -23.20
CA VAL A 289 20.45 16.95 -22.49
C VAL A 289 21.66 17.17 -21.58
N ILE A 290 22.34 16.13 -21.11
CA ILE A 290 23.60 16.25 -20.33
C ILE A 290 24.77 15.69 -21.13
N GLU A 291 25.78 16.53 -21.42
CA GLU A 291 26.95 16.13 -22.20
C GLU A 291 28.14 15.76 -21.32
N GLU A 292 28.32 16.49 -20.23
CA GLU A 292 29.47 16.34 -19.35
C GLU A 292 29.12 16.68 -17.89
N ALA A 293 29.90 16.10 -16.99
CA ALA A 293 29.79 16.32 -15.56
C ALA A 293 31.20 16.29 -14.95
N PHE A 294 31.50 17.28 -14.11
CA PHE A 294 32.78 17.41 -13.44
C PHE A 294 32.60 17.28 -11.93
N VAL A 295 33.45 16.46 -11.28
CA VAL A 295 33.54 16.44 -9.82
C VAL A 295 34.81 17.18 -9.40
N THR A 296 34.64 18.45 -9.03
CA THR A 296 35.72 19.41 -8.70
C THR A 296 35.81 19.61 -7.19
N TYR A 297 36.20 18.56 -6.45
CA TYR A 297 36.13 18.55 -4.99
C TYR A 297 37.18 19.47 -4.32
N SER A 298 38.44 19.39 -4.74
CA SER A 298 39.54 20.15 -4.16
C SER A 298 39.78 21.49 -4.86
N ASP A 299 40.30 22.47 -4.12
CA ASP A 299 40.54 23.83 -4.64
C ASP A 299 41.46 23.83 -5.86
N ARG A 300 42.51 22.99 -5.84
CA ARG A 300 43.38 22.77 -6.99
C ARG A 300 42.62 22.36 -8.27
N ILE A 301 41.56 21.56 -8.15
CA ILE A 301 40.78 21.11 -9.31
C ILE A 301 39.75 22.17 -9.73
N LYS A 302 39.20 22.94 -8.79
CA LYS A 302 38.27 24.06 -9.09
C LYS A 302 38.94 25.19 -9.86
N GLU A 303 40.24 25.41 -9.63
CA GLU A 303 41.04 26.45 -10.30
C GLU A 303 41.75 25.96 -11.57
N LYS A 304 41.55 24.70 -11.96
CA LYS A 304 42.19 24.15 -13.16
C LYS A 304 41.57 24.83 -14.40
N PRO A 305 42.37 25.55 -15.22
CA PRO A 305 41.88 26.27 -16.40
C PRO A 305 41.40 25.35 -17.52
#